data_AF-A0A6M0C4W4-F1
#
_entry.id   AF-A0A6M0C4W4-F1
#
_cell.length_a   1.000
_cell.length_b   1.000
_cell.length_c   1.000
_cell.angle_alpha   90.00
_cell.angle_beta   90.00
_cell.angle_gamma   90.00
#
_symmetry.space_group_name_H-M   'P 1'
#
loop_
_entity.id
_entity.type
_entity.pdbx_description
1 polymer ?
#
loop_
_entity_poly.entity_id
_entity_poly.type
_entity_poly.pdbx_seq_one_letter_code
_entity_poly.pdbx_strand_id
1 'polypeptide(L)' 'MKPYPEEIKQKMLKFYQSLSEKERRHYPAIEAIKRVRGGVSYICNLLGCHAATVNRGIEELDGDQE' A
#
# COMPACT_ATOMS: atom_id res chain seq x y z
N MET A 1 12.33 -11.57 2.64
CA MET A 1 11.74 -10.44 1.91
C MET A 1 12.87 -9.49 1.54
N LYS A 2 13.03 -9.11 0.26
CA LYS A 2 13.99 -8.06 -0.11
C LYS A 2 13.29 -6.71 -0.02
N PRO A 3 13.76 -5.76 0.80
CA PRO A 3 13.20 -4.42 0.84
C PRO A 3 13.38 -3.74 -0.52
N TYR A 4 12.50 -2.79 -0.84
CA TYR A 4 12.70 -1.93 -1.99
C TYR A 4 14.00 -1.13 -1.84
N PRO A 5 14.71 -0.82 -2.94
CA PRO A 5 15.81 0.15 -2.90
C PRO A 5 15.35 1.47 -2.31
N GLU A 6 16.25 2.19 -1.64
CA GLU A 6 15.90 3.43 -0.93
C GLU A 6 15.29 4.49 -1.87
N GLU A 7 15.83 4.61 -3.08
CA GLU A 7 15.28 5.51 -4.11
C GLU A 7 13.81 5.20 -4.43
N ILE A 8 13.46 3.91 -4.51
CA ILE A 8 12.07 3.47 -4.76
C ILE A 8 11.19 3.79 -3.57
N LYS A 9 11.65 3.52 -2.34
CA LYS A 9 10.90 3.87 -1.12
C LYS A 9 10.53 5.36 -1.07
N GLN A 10 11.49 6.23 -1.38
CA GLN A 10 11.26 7.68 -1.40
C GLN A 10 10.26 8.09 -2.48
N LYS A 11 10.31 7.48 -3.67
CA LYS A 11 9.30 7.72 -4.72
C LYS A 11 7.92 7.24 -4.30
N MET A 12 7.82 6.06 -3.68
CA MET A 12 6.56 5.53 -3.16
C MET A 12 5.95 6.44 -2.09
N LEU A 13 6.76 6.93 -1.16
CA LEU A 13 6.33 7.87 -0.12
C LEU A 13 5.80 9.19 -0.70
N LYS A 14 6.56 9.81 -1.61
CA LYS A 14 6.13 11.05 -2.26
C LYS A 14 4.84 10.87 -3.05
N PHE A 15 4.75 9.78 -3.81
CA PHE A 15 3.54 9.44 -4.55
C PHE A 15 2.36 9.27 -3.60
N TYR A 16 2.51 8.47 -2.54
CA TYR A 16 1.46 8.24 -1.54
C TYR A 16 0.94 9.52 -0.86
N GLN A 17 1.80 10.52 -0.68
CA GLN A 17 1.42 11.81 -0.13
C GLN A 17 0.61 12.68 -1.11
N SER A 18 0.77 12.48 -2.42
CA SER A 18 0.01 13.20 -3.46
C SER A 18 -1.35 12.59 -3.79
N LEU A 19 -1.66 11.40 -3.26
CA LEU A 19 -2.88 10.66 -3.57
C LEU A 19 -4.11 11.23 -2.85
N SER A 20 -5.28 11.10 -3.49
CA SER A 20 -6.58 11.33 -2.85
C SER A 20 -6.88 10.28 -1.77
N GLU A 21 -7.91 10.51 -0.94
CA GLU A 21 -8.27 9.59 0.15
C GLU A 21 -8.63 8.18 -0.34
N LYS A 22 -9.31 8.05 -1.49
CA LYS A 22 -9.62 6.75 -2.10
C LYS A 22 -8.34 6.06 -2.54
N GLU A 23 -7.47 6.77 -3.26
CA GLU A 23 -6.21 6.22 -3.75
C GLU A 23 -5.24 5.87 -2.62
N ARG A 24 -5.27 6.60 -1.50
CA ARG A 24 -4.49 6.30 -0.29
C ARG A 24 -4.91 5.02 0.42
N ARG A 25 -6.09 4.47 0.12
CA ARG A 25 -6.50 3.12 0.53
C ARG A 25 -6.06 2.07 -0.48
N HIS A 26 -6.31 2.32 -1.76
CA HIS A 26 -6.08 1.34 -2.82
C HIS A 26 -4.58 1.12 -3.13
N TYR A 27 -3.78 2.17 -3.17
CA TYR A 27 -2.35 2.06 -3.49
C TYR A 27 -1.57 1.14 -2.53
N PRO A 28 -1.63 1.33 -1.19
CA PRO A 28 -0.93 0.44 -0.27
C PRO A 28 -1.50 -0.99 -0.29
N ALA A 29 -2.81 -1.16 -0.56
CA ALA A 29 -3.43 -2.47 -0.74
C ALA A 29 -2.81 -3.23 -1.92
N ILE A 30 -2.72 -2.60 -3.10
CA ILE A 30 -2.08 -3.17 -4.29
C ILE A 30 -0.63 -3.55 -4.01
N GLU A 31 0.14 -2.66 -3.40
CA GLU A 31 1.55 -2.92 -3.07
C GLU A 31 1.74 -4.03 -2.02
N ALA A 32 0.77 -4.20 -1.12
CA ALA A 32 0.76 -5.29 -0.15
C ALA A 32 0.44 -6.64 -0.80
N ILE A 33 -0.58 -6.69 -1.68
CA ILE A 33 -1.01 -7.91 -2.38
C ILE A 33 0.08 -8.45 -3.32
N LYS A 34 0.84 -7.56 -3.98
CA LYS A 34 1.98 -7.92 -4.85
C LYS A 34 3.05 -8.77 -4.14
N ARG A 35 3.01 -8.87 -2.80
CA ARG A 35 4.04 -9.51 -1.98
C ARG A 35 3.53 -10.75 -1.28
N VAL A 36 4.19 -11.88 -1.56
CA VAL A 36 3.80 -13.24 -1.13
C VAL A 36 3.67 -13.42 0.40
N ARG A 37 4.48 -12.74 1.23
CA ARG A 37 4.38 -12.79 2.70
C ARG A 37 4.77 -11.47 3.36
N GLY A 38 3.97 -10.99 4.30
CA GLY A 38 4.26 -9.80 5.12
C GLY A 38 4.12 -8.45 4.39
N GLY A 39 3.44 -8.43 3.24
CA GLY A 39 3.24 -7.23 2.43
C GLY A 39 2.58 -6.08 3.20
N VAL A 40 1.51 -6.37 3.95
CA VAL A 40 0.76 -5.38 4.74
C VAL A 40 1.65 -4.68 5.76
N SER A 41 2.29 -5.44 6.66
CA SER A 41 3.16 -4.87 7.71
C SER A 41 4.32 -4.07 7.12
N TYR A 42 4.93 -4.54 6.03
CA TYR A 42 6.00 -3.80 5.37
C TYR A 42 5.50 -2.48 4.79
N ILE A 43 4.36 -2.49 4.09
CA ILE A 43 3.83 -1.29 3.43
C ILE A 43 3.33 -0.27 4.47
N CYS A 44 2.74 -0.73 5.56
CA CYS A 44 2.39 0.13 6.70
C CYS A 44 3.63 0.83 7.26
N ASN A 45 4.71 0.09 7.51
CA ASN A 45 5.96 0.66 7.99
C ASN A 45 6.60 1.63 6.97
N LEU A 46 6.50 1.32 5.67
CA LEU A 46 7.07 2.15 4.62
C LEU A 46 6.30 3.46 4.44
N LEU A 47 4.97 3.41 4.38
CA LEU A 47 4.11 4.54 4.03
C LEU A 47 3.55 5.29 5.25
N GLY A 48 3.75 4.76 6.45
CA GLY A 48 3.23 5.34 7.69
C GLY A 48 1.71 5.24 7.82
N CYS A 49 1.09 4.25 7.17
CA CYS A 49 -0.36 4.02 7.23
C CYS A 49 -0.72 2.86 8.16
N HIS A 50 -1.97 2.82 8.61
CA HIS A 50 -2.47 1.74 9.46
C HIS A 50 -2.84 0.52 8.63
N ALA A 51 -2.65 -0.68 9.20
CA ALA A 51 -3.05 -1.94 8.56
C ALA A 51 -4.54 -1.96 8.19
N ALA A 52 -5.39 -1.30 8.98
CA ALA A 52 -6.81 -1.13 8.68
C ALA A 52 -7.06 -0.40 7.35
N THR A 53 -6.25 0.62 7.02
CA THR A 53 -6.31 1.35 5.73
C THR A 53 -5.98 0.42 4.57
N VAL A 54 -4.96 -0.42 4.74
CA VAL A 54 -4.54 -1.39 3.72
C VAL A 54 -5.60 -2.47 3.53
N ASN A 55 -6.10 -3.07 4.62
CA ASN A 55 -7.12 -4.11 4.56
C ASN A 55 -8.43 -3.60 3.95
N ARG A 56 -8.86 -2.39 4.33
CA ARG A 56 -10.03 -1.75 3.72
C ARG A 56 -9.84 -1.55 2.21
N GLY A 57 -8.65 -1.12 1.78
CA GLY A 57 -8.33 -1.00 0.36
C GLY A 57 -8.32 -2.34 -0.38
N ILE A 58 -7.93 -3.44 0.28
CA ILE A 58 -8.01 -4.80 -0.30
C ILE A 58 -9.47 -5.18 -0.48
N GLU A 59 -10.30 -5.01 0.55
CA GLU A 59 -11.75 -5.29 0.49
C GLU A 59 -12.44 -4.49 -0.61
N GLU A 60 -12.08 -3.21 -0.77
CA GLU A 60 -12.61 -2.33 -1.83
C GLU A 60 -12.19 -2.79 -3.23
N LEU A 61 -10.94 -3.22 -3.41
CA LEU A 61 -10.45 -3.72 -4.69
C LEU A 61 -11.04 -5.09 -5.08
N ASP A 62 -11.33 -5.93 -4.09
CA ASP A 62 -11.99 -7.22 -4.29
C ASP A 62 -13.50 -7.04 -4.54
N GLY A 63 -14.11 -5.99 -3.98
CA GLY A 63 -15.52 -5.64 -4.13
C GLY A 63 -15.85 -4.77 -5.37
N ASP A 64 -14.91 -3.95 -5.85
CA ASP A 64 -15.03 -3.12 -7.07
C ASP A 64 -14.87 -3.97 -8.38
N GLN A 65 -15.07 -5.30 -8.32
CA GLN A 65 -15.22 -6.14 -9.51
C GLN A 65 -16.65 -6.02 -10.09
N GLU A 66 -16.95 -4.87 -10.71
CA GLU A 66 -18.08 -4.69 -11.64
C GLU A 66 -17.59 -4.44 -13.07
#